data_AF-A0A2N1M1S8-F1
#
_entry.id   AF-A0A2N1M1S8-F1
#
_cell.length_a   1.000
_cell.length_b   1.000
_cell.length_c   1.000
_cell.angle_alpha   90.00
_cell.angle_beta   90.00
_cell.angle_gamma   90.00
#
_symmetry.space_group_name_H-M   'P 1'
#
loop_
_entity.id
_entity.type
_entity.pdbx_description
1 polymer ?
#
loop_
_entity_poly.entity_id
_entity_poly.type
_entity_poly.pdbx_seq_one_letter_code
_entity_poly.pdbx_strand_id
1 'polypeptide(L)'
;MSYKRVFGEMNEFEFNAYDEDNHSIVTFCRIFTNGSDSKIYQCMFTTFFEVYEDLTGEKPSFYHFNSEKKGWAAIIVDLDKGQAKGLSLALNSLCNSISAEQHLLYILKSCSVHFERNVRNSKYSDESKFLMRQLLKAKTKDDVDFIFEQLETIGDEKIHDWITEYQTPWILASLNHNYSLMDYDIWMTTPFDTNVSECSHANVNREGTRLRLKTAIFQ
;
A
#
# COMPACT_ATOMS: atom_id res chain seq x y z
N MET A 1 1.00 -9.20 -0.13
CA MET A 1 1.83 -10.38 -0.54
C MET A 1 1.28 -11.64 0.12
N SER A 2 1.06 -12.72 -0.62
CA SER A 2 0.60 -14.01 -0.11
C SER A 2 1.78 -14.97 0.12
N TYR A 3 1.91 -15.45 1.36
CA TYR A 3 3.00 -16.34 1.81
C TYR A 3 2.58 -17.82 1.92
N LYS A 4 1.31 -18.14 1.65
CA LYS A 4 0.74 -19.48 1.92
C LYS A 4 0.33 -20.23 0.65
N ARG A 5 0.25 -19.55 -0.49
CA ARG A 5 -0.26 -20.14 -1.74
C ARG A 5 0.64 -21.27 -2.24
N VAL A 6 1.94 -21.01 -2.36
CA VAL A 6 2.90 -21.97 -2.93
C VAL A 6 3.67 -22.68 -1.82
N PHE A 7 3.92 -23.97 -1.99
CA PHE A 7 4.79 -24.75 -1.12
C PHE A 7 6.26 -24.38 -1.34
N GLY A 8 7.01 -24.23 -0.24
CA GLY A 8 8.43 -23.89 -0.26
C GLY A 8 8.66 -22.41 0.04
N GLU A 9 9.69 -21.83 -0.58
CA GLU A 9 10.11 -20.44 -0.36
C GLU A 9 9.45 -19.44 -1.32
N MET A 10 8.55 -19.92 -2.18
CA MET A 10 7.86 -19.07 -3.17
C MET A 10 6.66 -18.38 -2.54
N ASN A 11 6.60 -17.07 -2.72
CA ASN A 11 5.51 -16.18 -2.37
C ASN A 11 4.83 -15.68 -3.65
N GLU A 12 3.61 -15.16 -3.50
CA GLU A 12 2.80 -14.64 -4.58
C GLU A 12 2.45 -13.17 -4.30
N PHE A 13 2.79 -12.29 -5.23
CA PHE A 13 2.43 -10.89 -5.22
C PHE A 13 1.34 -10.64 -6.25
N GLU A 14 0.23 -10.05 -5.81
CA GLU A 14 -0.95 -9.84 -6.66
C GLU A 14 -1.13 -8.36 -6.94
N PHE A 15 -1.40 -8.05 -8.21
CA PHE A 15 -1.95 -6.76 -8.59
C PHE A 15 -3.44 -6.92 -8.87
N ASN A 16 -4.21 -6.18 -8.09
CA ASN A 16 -5.66 -6.28 -8.03
C ASN A 16 -6.29 -4.92 -8.27
N ALA A 17 -7.43 -4.90 -8.95
CA ALA A 17 -8.32 -3.75 -9.04
C ALA A 17 -9.67 -4.11 -8.45
N TYR A 18 -10.36 -3.13 -7.88
CA TYR A 18 -11.77 -3.27 -7.55
C TYR A 18 -12.60 -2.87 -8.77
N ASP A 19 -13.45 -3.79 -9.21
CA ASP A 19 -14.44 -3.54 -10.24
C ASP A 19 -15.73 -3.08 -9.56
N GLU A 20 -16.02 -1.79 -9.67
CA GLU A 20 -17.19 -1.17 -9.07
C GLU A 20 -18.50 -1.69 -9.68
N ASP A 21 -18.53 -1.97 -10.99
CA ASP A 21 -19.73 -2.41 -11.70
C ASP A 21 -20.16 -3.81 -11.23
N ASN A 22 -19.18 -4.70 -11.02
CA ASN A 22 -19.41 -6.07 -10.59
C ASN A 22 -19.28 -6.27 -9.08
N HIS A 23 -18.96 -5.21 -8.33
CA HIS A 23 -18.64 -5.26 -6.90
C HIS A 23 -17.66 -6.39 -6.54
N SER A 24 -16.63 -6.55 -7.38
CA SER A 24 -15.73 -7.71 -7.31
C SER A 24 -14.26 -7.30 -7.45
N ILE A 25 -13.37 -8.22 -7.09
CA ILE A 25 -11.93 -8.00 -7.16
C ILE A 25 -11.42 -8.72 -8.39
N VAL A 26 -10.74 -7.99 -9.25
CA VAL A 26 -10.12 -8.53 -10.45
C VAL A 26 -8.61 -8.55 -10.25
N THR A 27 -8.04 -9.75 -10.22
CA THR A 27 -6.59 -9.95 -10.26
C THR A 27 -6.14 -9.97 -11.71
N PHE A 28 -5.34 -8.99 -12.11
CA PHE A 28 -4.84 -8.88 -13.49
C PHE A 28 -3.40 -9.36 -13.63
N CYS A 29 -2.62 -9.40 -12.54
CA CYS A 29 -1.27 -9.92 -12.56
C CYS A 29 -0.93 -10.64 -11.24
N ARG A 30 -0.23 -11.77 -11.36
CA ARG A 30 0.37 -12.51 -10.24
C ARG A 30 1.85 -12.69 -10.54
N ILE A 31 2.70 -12.30 -9.59
CA ILE A 31 4.15 -12.50 -9.66
C ILE A 31 4.57 -13.48 -8.56
N PHE A 32 5.21 -14.58 -8.97
CA PHE A 32 5.80 -15.54 -8.04
C PHE A 32 7.27 -15.19 -7.78
N THR A 33 7.64 -15.10 -6.51
CA THR A 33 8.96 -14.63 -6.06
C THR A 33 9.45 -15.44 -4.88
N ASN A 34 10.76 -15.47 -4.61
CA ASN A 34 11.32 -16.05 -3.39
C ASN A 34 11.83 -15.01 -2.39
N GLY A 35 11.49 -13.73 -2.55
CA GLY A 35 11.84 -12.71 -1.57
C GLY A 35 10.91 -11.51 -1.54
N SER A 36 11.18 -10.60 -0.60
CA SER A 36 10.29 -9.49 -0.27
C SER A 36 11.05 -8.26 0.26
N ASP A 37 12.26 -8.02 -0.26
CA ASP A 37 12.98 -6.78 0.00
C ASP A 37 12.64 -5.69 -1.03
N SER A 38 13.11 -4.46 -0.79
CA SER A 38 12.81 -3.31 -1.65
C SER A 38 13.32 -3.45 -3.10
N LYS A 39 14.42 -4.19 -3.33
CA LYS A 39 14.93 -4.44 -4.69
C LYS A 39 14.03 -5.42 -5.42
N ILE A 40 13.58 -6.45 -4.72
CA ILE A 40 12.64 -7.43 -5.27
C ILE A 40 11.30 -6.76 -5.60
N TYR A 41 10.78 -5.91 -4.71
CA TYR A 41 9.57 -5.14 -5.00
C TYR A 41 9.75 -4.17 -6.17
N GLN A 42 10.90 -3.48 -6.25
CA GLN A 42 11.22 -2.64 -7.41
C GLN A 42 11.15 -3.47 -8.70
N CYS A 43 11.79 -4.63 -8.72
CA CYS A 43 11.75 -5.53 -9.86
C CYS A 43 10.32 -5.95 -10.21
N MET A 44 9.48 -6.29 -9.23
CA MET A 44 8.08 -6.63 -9.46
C MET A 44 7.29 -5.51 -10.11
N PHE A 45 7.39 -4.28 -9.59
CA PHE A 45 6.68 -3.13 -10.14
C PHE A 45 7.20 -2.79 -11.56
N THR A 46 8.52 -2.79 -11.76
CA THR A 46 9.11 -2.55 -13.08
C THR A 46 8.68 -3.61 -14.09
N THR A 47 8.75 -4.90 -13.74
CA THR A 47 8.31 -5.98 -14.63
C THR A 47 6.81 -5.88 -14.95
N PHE A 48 5.98 -5.51 -13.97
CA PHE A 48 4.55 -5.27 -14.23
C PHE A 48 4.34 -4.12 -15.23
N PHE A 49 5.08 -3.02 -15.09
CA PHE A 49 5.05 -1.87 -16.00
C PHE A 49 5.51 -2.23 -17.42
N GLU A 50 6.57 -3.02 -17.55
CA GLU A 50 7.08 -3.51 -18.84
C GLU A 50 6.05 -4.43 -19.52
N VAL A 51 5.48 -5.39 -18.78
CA VAL A 51 4.46 -6.30 -19.31
C VAL A 51 3.20 -5.53 -19.74
N TYR A 52 2.81 -4.49 -18.99
CA TYR A 52 1.72 -3.62 -19.40
C TYR A 52 2.00 -2.94 -20.75
N GLU A 53 3.19 -2.38 -20.94
CA GLU A 53 3.60 -1.74 -22.20
C GLU A 53 3.62 -2.74 -23.35
N ASP A 54 4.16 -3.95 -23.13
CA ASP A 54 4.22 -5.00 -24.13
C ASP A 54 2.83 -5.47 -24.59
N LEU A 55 1.86 -5.57 -23.67
CA LEU A 55 0.51 -6.05 -23.97
C LEU A 55 -0.39 -4.98 -24.57
N THR A 56 -0.23 -3.71 -24.18
CA THR A 56 -1.12 -2.62 -24.59
C THR A 56 -0.55 -1.76 -25.72
N GLY A 57 0.78 -1.79 -25.91
CA GLY A 57 1.49 -0.84 -26.77
C GLY A 57 1.59 0.57 -26.19
N GLU A 58 1.15 0.78 -24.94
CA GLU A 58 1.13 2.08 -24.27
C GLU A 58 2.03 2.07 -23.03
N LYS A 59 2.79 3.16 -22.85
CA LYS A 59 3.57 3.32 -21.62
C LYS A 59 2.65 3.48 -20.41
N PRO A 60 2.98 2.87 -19.26
CA PRO A 60 2.30 3.12 -18.00
C PRO A 60 2.24 4.62 -17.71
N SER A 61 1.02 5.13 -17.55
CA SER A 61 0.76 6.52 -17.26
C SER A 61 0.20 6.66 -15.86
N PHE A 62 0.60 7.74 -15.18
CA PHE A 62 0.17 8.05 -13.83
C PHE A 62 -0.38 9.45 -13.75
N TYR A 63 -1.50 9.60 -13.05
CA TYR A 63 -2.26 10.83 -12.98
C TYR A 63 -1.42 12.04 -12.53
N HIS A 64 -0.49 11.83 -11.59
CA HIS A 64 0.22 12.94 -10.96
C HIS A 64 1.30 13.57 -11.85
N PHE A 65 1.94 12.79 -12.73
CA PHE A 65 2.95 13.31 -13.66
C PHE A 65 2.54 13.28 -15.14
N ASN A 66 1.33 12.82 -15.46
CA ASN A 66 0.74 13.00 -16.78
C ASN A 66 0.09 14.41 -16.90
N SER A 67 0.48 15.18 -17.91
CA SER A 67 -0.03 16.53 -18.16
C SER A 67 -1.54 16.58 -18.46
N GLU A 68 -2.10 15.53 -19.04
CA GLU A 68 -3.53 15.37 -19.33
C GLU A 68 -4.32 14.78 -18.15
N LYS A 69 -3.68 14.53 -17.00
CA LYS A 69 -4.33 13.94 -15.82
C LYS A 69 -5.02 12.61 -16.14
N LYS A 70 -4.31 11.74 -16.87
CA LYS A 70 -4.73 10.38 -17.23
C LYS A 70 -3.80 9.31 -16.65
N GLY A 71 -4.34 8.10 -16.50
CA GLY A 71 -3.61 6.93 -16.01
C GLY A 71 -3.92 6.61 -14.55
N TRP A 72 -3.10 5.77 -13.92
CA TRP A 72 -3.35 5.32 -12.55
C TRP A 72 -3.22 6.48 -11.55
N ALA A 73 -4.27 6.67 -10.75
CA ALA A 73 -4.41 7.81 -9.85
C ALA A 73 -4.03 7.49 -8.40
N ALA A 74 -4.20 6.24 -7.98
CA ALA A 74 -3.84 5.77 -6.65
C ALA A 74 -3.35 4.32 -6.69
N ILE A 75 -2.46 3.96 -5.77
CA ILE A 75 -2.01 2.59 -5.50
C ILE A 75 -2.19 2.33 -4.01
N ILE A 76 -2.86 1.23 -3.67
CA ILE A 76 -3.10 0.82 -2.30
C ILE A 76 -2.12 -0.31 -1.92
N VAL A 77 -1.44 -0.17 -0.76
CA VAL A 77 -0.47 -1.17 -0.26
C VAL A 77 -0.76 -1.57 1.20
N ASP A 78 -0.13 -2.66 1.66
CA ASP A 78 -0.30 -3.20 3.02
C ASP A 78 0.49 -2.42 4.10
N LEU A 79 0.92 -1.19 3.82
CA LEU A 79 1.84 -0.38 4.65
C LEU A 79 3.22 -1.04 4.85
N ASP A 80 3.70 -1.81 3.86
CA ASP A 80 5.02 -2.43 3.88
C ASP A 80 6.10 -1.47 3.31
N LYS A 81 7.17 -1.23 4.09
CA LYS A 81 8.26 -0.33 3.68
C LYS A 81 8.98 -0.80 2.43
N GLY A 82 9.12 -2.13 2.26
CA GLY A 82 9.73 -2.73 1.09
C GLY A 82 8.93 -2.42 -0.17
N GLN A 83 7.61 -2.61 -0.11
CA GLN A 83 6.67 -2.28 -1.19
C GLN A 83 6.71 -0.79 -1.52
N ALA A 84 6.57 0.09 -0.53
CA ALA A 84 6.60 1.53 -0.73
C ALA A 84 7.93 1.96 -1.37
N LYS A 85 9.07 1.47 -0.88
CA LYS A 85 10.37 1.77 -1.46
C LYS A 85 10.52 1.22 -2.87
N GLY A 86 10.12 -0.02 -3.11
CA GLY A 86 10.16 -0.63 -4.44
C GLY A 86 9.33 0.15 -5.46
N LEU A 87 8.10 0.52 -5.09
CA LEU A 87 7.21 1.33 -5.92
C LEU A 87 7.81 2.71 -6.20
N SER A 88 8.32 3.40 -5.19
CA SER A 88 8.95 4.71 -5.35
C SER A 88 10.08 4.70 -6.38
N LEU A 89 10.91 3.65 -6.37
CA LEU A 89 12.03 3.50 -7.30
C LEU A 89 11.53 3.18 -8.71
N ALA A 90 10.52 2.32 -8.83
CA ALA A 90 9.92 1.98 -10.12
C ALA A 90 9.24 3.20 -10.78
N LEU A 91 8.51 4.02 -10.02
CA LEU A 91 7.92 5.27 -10.50
C LEU A 91 9.00 6.29 -10.91
N ASN A 92 10.07 6.40 -10.13
CA ASN A 92 11.18 7.30 -10.42
C ASN A 92 11.93 6.92 -11.71
N SER A 93 11.93 5.64 -12.08
CA SER A 93 12.46 5.17 -13.38
C SER A 93 11.59 5.61 -14.55
N LEU A 94 10.27 5.77 -14.35
CA LEU A 94 9.35 6.27 -15.39
C LEU A 94 9.36 7.80 -15.49
N CYS A 95 9.50 8.49 -14.36
CA CYS A 95 9.53 9.95 -14.30
C CYS A 95 10.47 10.39 -13.18
N ASN A 96 11.54 11.11 -13.50
CA ASN A 96 12.59 11.51 -12.55
C ASN A 96 12.57 13.01 -12.21
N SER A 97 11.45 13.69 -12.42
CA SER A 97 11.29 15.13 -12.18
C SER A 97 11.19 15.50 -10.71
N ILE A 98 10.81 14.53 -9.87
CA ILE A 98 10.75 14.61 -8.41
C ILE A 98 11.55 13.45 -7.80
N SER A 99 11.79 13.46 -6.50
CA SER A 99 12.48 12.35 -5.85
C SER A 99 11.60 11.09 -5.78
N ALA A 100 12.22 9.92 -5.74
CA ALA A 100 11.52 8.64 -5.62
C ALA A 100 10.46 8.67 -4.51
N GLU A 101 10.84 9.11 -3.31
CA GLU A 101 9.93 9.14 -2.16
C GLU A 101 8.80 10.17 -2.33
N GLN A 102 9.06 11.30 -3.03
CA GLN A 102 8.01 12.27 -3.33
C GLN A 102 6.91 11.67 -4.21
N HIS A 103 7.19 10.71 -5.11
CA HIS A 103 6.12 10.05 -5.87
C HIS A 103 5.07 9.41 -4.95
N LEU A 104 5.48 8.88 -3.79
CA LEU A 104 4.55 8.22 -2.87
C LEU A 104 3.52 9.20 -2.30
N LEU A 105 3.90 10.47 -2.09
CA LEU A 105 2.98 11.50 -1.59
C LEU A 105 1.83 11.78 -2.56
N TYR A 106 2.01 11.51 -3.85
CA TYR A 106 1.02 11.79 -4.89
C TYR A 106 0.10 10.61 -5.22
N ILE A 107 0.49 9.38 -4.87
CA ILE A 107 -0.15 8.17 -5.39
C ILE A 107 -0.44 7.09 -4.33
N LEU A 108 0.32 7.06 -3.24
CA LEU A 108 0.26 5.93 -2.32
C LEU A 108 -0.84 6.13 -1.27
N LYS A 109 -1.70 5.13 -1.12
CA LYS A 109 -2.62 5.00 0.00
C LYS A 109 -2.35 3.71 0.75
N SER A 110 -2.42 3.74 2.07
CA SER A 110 -2.15 2.56 2.90
C SER A 110 -3.45 1.92 3.37
N CYS A 111 -3.47 0.60 3.38
CA CYS A 111 -4.59 -0.18 3.85
C CYS A 111 -4.90 0.13 5.33
N SER A 112 -6.10 0.66 5.58
CA SER A 112 -6.58 0.94 6.94
C SER A 112 -6.71 -0.33 7.79
N VAL A 113 -7.07 -1.47 7.19
CA VAL A 113 -7.23 -2.73 7.93
C VAL A 113 -5.90 -3.27 8.44
N HIS A 114 -4.82 -3.16 7.64
CA HIS A 114 -3.47 -3.49 8.07
C HIS A 114 -2.98 -2.57 9.18
N PHE A 115 -3.22 -1.26 9.04
CA PHE A 115 -2.95 -0.29 10.11
C PHE A 115 -3.71 -0.64 11.41
N GLU A 116 -5.02 -0.87 11.34
CA GLU A 116 -5.86 -1.22 12.49
C GLU A 116 -5.43 -2.54 13.15
N ARG A 117 -5.03 -3.53 12.33
CA ARG A 117 -4.48 -4.80 12.83
C ARG A 117 -3.17 -4.59 13.56
N ASN A 118 -2.27 -3.74 13.05
CA ASN A 118 -1.01 -3.40 13.70
C ASN A 118 -1.26 -2.69 15.03
N VAL A 119 -2.16 -1.71 15.08
CA VAL A 119 -2.55 -1.01 16.31
C VAL A 119 -3.18 -1.99 17.31
N ARG A 120 -4.13 -2.83 16.88
CA ARG A 120 -4.81 -3.80 17.75
C ARG A 120 -3.85 -4.81 18.39
N ASN A 121 -2.93 -5.34 17.60
CA ASN A 121 -1.99 -6.38 18.04
C ASN A 121 -0.78 -5.82 18.80
N SER A 122 -0.62 -4.50 18.85
CA SER A 122 0.44 -3.85 19.61
C SER A 122 0.26 -4.01 21.13
N LYS A 123 1.34 -3.77 21.87
CA LYS A 123 1.35 -3.83 23.34
C LYS A 123 1.04 -2.49 24.02
N TYR A 124 0.70 -1.46 23.25
CA TYR A 124 0.33 -0.14 23.77
C TYR A 124 -0.96 -0.21 24.61
N SER A 125 -1.12 0.77 25.50
CA SER A 125 -2.32 0.96 26.29
C SER A 125 -3.56 1.17 25.40
N ASP A 126 -4.75 0.94 25.95
CA ASP A 126 -6.00 1.19 25.20
C ASP A 126 -6.17 2.67 24.86
N GLU A 127 -5.66 3.57 25.69
CA GLU A 127 -5.65 5.01 25.47
C GLU A 127 -4.77 5.40 24.28
N SER A 128 -3.52 4.91 24.25
CA SER A 128 -2.63 5.08 23.09
C SER A 128 -3.26 4.51 21.82
N LYS A 129 -3.80 3.28 21.88
CA LYS A 129 -4.47 2.64 20.74
C LYS A 129 -5.68 3.44 20.27
N PHE A 130 -6.41 4.10 21.16
CA PHE A 130 -7.53 4.96 20.79
C PHE A 130 -7.04 6.18 19.98
N LEU A 131 -6.00 6.84 20.46
CA LEU A 131 -5.38 8.00 19.79
C LEU A 131 -4.76 7.63 18.44
N MET A 132 -4.03 6.52 18.37
CA MET A 132 -3.45 6.01 17.11
C MET A 132 -4.53 5.85 16.03
N ARG A 133 -5.71 5.34 16.37
CA ARG A 133 -6.82 5.20 15.41
C ARG A 133 -7.44 6.53 14.97
N GLN A 134 -7.30 7.59 15.75
CA GLN A 134 -7.76 8.91 15.34
C GLN A 134 -6.92 9.48 14.20
N LEU A 135 -5.70 8.99 13.97
CA LEU A 135 -4.83 9.44 12.89
C LEU A 135 -5.51 9.36 11.50
N LEU A 136 -6.30 8.30 11.26
CA LEU A 136 -7.05 8.14 10.01
C LEU A 136 -8.21 9.14 9.84
N LYS A 137 -8.72 9.67 10.96
CA LYS A 137 -9.94 10.49 11.02
C LYS A 137 -9.67 11.97 11.24
N ALA A 138 -8.44 12.32 11.63
CA ALA A 138 -8.01 13.68 11.85
C ALA A 138 -8.26 14.53 10.60
N LYS A 139 -8.95 15.66 10.78
CA LYS A 139 -9.44 16.49 9.66
C LYS A 139 -8.50 17.64 9.33
N THR A 140 -7.62 17.98 10.26
CA THR A 140 -6.64 19.05 10.11
C THR A 140 -5.25 18.58 10.52
N LYS A 141 -4.22 19.35 10.17
CA LYS A 141 -2.85 19.11 10.67
C LYS A 141 -2.77 19.31 12.18
N ASP A 142 -3.45 20.32 12.71
CA ASP A 142 -3.53 20.58 14.15
C ASP A 142 -4.12 19.38 14.92
N ASP A 143 -5.13 18.70 14.37
CA ASP A 143 -5.67 17.46 14.97
C ASP A 143 -4.62 16.35 15.01
N VAL A 144 -3.79 16.23 13.96
CA VAL A 144 -2.72 15.21 13.88
C VAL A 144 -1.59 15.54 14.86
N ASP A 145 -1.18 16.80 14.92
CA ASP A 145 -0.15 17.27 15.85
C ASP A 145 -0.61 17.05 17.29
N PHE A 146 -1.87 17.38 17.61
CA PHE A 146 -2.47 17.08 18.92
C PHE A 146 -2.43 15.59 19.26
N ILE A 147 -2.76 14.69 18.31
CA ILE A 147 -2.68 13.24 18.54
C ILE A 147 -1.25 12.83 18.94
N PHE A 148 -0.23 13.31 18.22
CA PHE A 148 1.16 12.98 18.54
C PHE A 148 1.58 13.53 19.92
N GLU A 149 1.23 14.77 20.24
CA GLU A 149 1.50 15.36 21.57
C GLU A 149 0.84 14.57 22.72
N GLN A 150 -0.39 14.10 22.53
CA GLN A 150 -1.07 13.26 23.52
C GLN A 150 -0.39 11.90 23.68
N LEU A 151 0.05 11.27 22.58
CA LEU A 151 0.78 10.01 22.63
C LEU A 151 2.13 10.15 23.36
N GLU A 152 2.86 11.25 23.15
CA GLU A 152 4.10 11.55 23.90
C GLU A 152 3.82 11.70 25.39
N THR A 153 2.71 12.33 25.75
CA THR A 153 2.32 12.58 27.15
C THR A 153 1.97 11.29 27.89
N ILE A 154 1.30 10.33 27.25
CA ILE A 154 0.98 9.02 27.85
C ILE A 154 2.27 8.26 28.20
N GLY A 155 3.29 8.36 27.34
CA GLY A 155 4.62 7.83 27.64
C GLY A 155 4.71 6.30 27.66
N ASP A 156 3.91 5.60 26.86
CA ASP A 156 4.00 4.15 26.69
C ASP A 156 5.42 3.74 26.24
N GLU A 157 5.89 2.55 26.66
CA GLU A 157 7.17 2.02 26.21
C GLU A 157 7.20 1.93 24.67
N LYS A 158 8.23 2.50 24.04
CA LYS A 158 8.42 2.57 22.58
C LYS A 158 7.42 3.45 21.83
N ILE A 159 6.64 4.29 22.52
CA ILE A 159 5.72 5.20 21.84
C ILE A 159 6.47 6.15 20.89
N HIS A 160 7.67 6.61 21.28
CA HIS A 160 8.49 7.47 20.44
C HIS A 160 8.95 6.80 19.13
N ASP A 161 9.20 5.49 19.16
CA ASP A 161 9.52 4.72 17.95
C ASP A 161 8.30 4.69 17.01
N TRP A 162 7.10 4.52 17.56
CA TRP A 162 5.85 4.58 16.80
C TRP A 162 5.60 5.97 16.23
N ILE A 163 5.79 7.02 17.02
CA ILE A 163 5.63 8.42 16.56
C ILE A 163 6.60 8.71 15.42
N THR A 164 7.89 8.41 15.61
CA THR A 164 8.93 8.61 14.58
C THR A 164 8.58 7.85 13.30
N GLU A 165 8.12 6.60 13.43
CA GLU A 165 7.68 5.78 12.31
C GLU A 165 6.54 6.45 11.55
N TYR A 166 5.45 6.78 12.24
CA TYR A 166 4.21 7.30 11.61
C TYR A 166 4.30 8.78 11.21
N GLN A 167 5.32 9.51 11.66
CA GLN A 167 5.69 10.83 11.14
C GLN A 167 6.52 10.74 9.85
N THR A 168 6.95 9.55 9.41
CA THR A 168 7.59 9.38 8.10
C THR A 168 6.67 9.94 7.01
N PRO A 169 7.13 10.88 6.14
CA PRO A 169 6.23 11.65 5.28
C PRO A 169 5.30 10.80 4.43
N TRP A 170 5.82 9.75 3.78
CA TRP A 170 4.99 8.87 2.96
C TRP A 170 4.02 8.01 3.79
N ILE A 171 4.38 7.61 5.01
CA ILE A 171 3.49 6.84 5.89
C ILE A 171 2.31 7.72 6.27
N LEU A 172 2.60 8.93 6.77
CA LEU A 172 1.56 9.86 7.21
C LEU A 172 0.66 10.28 6.04
N ALA A 173 1.24 10.64 4.90
CA ALA A 173 0.52 10.97 3.68
C ALA A 173 -0.34 9.81 3.18
N SER A 174 0.14 8.57 3.32
CA SER A 174 -0.62 7.38 2.89
C SER A 174 -1.82 7.05 3.80
N LEU A 175 -1.89 7.63 4.99
CA LEU A 175 -2.93 7.36 6.00
C LEU A 175 -3.86 8.56 6.22
N ASN A 176 -3.39 9.78 5.99
CA ASN A 176 -4.15 11.01 6.21
C ASN A 176 -4.01 11.99 5.03
N HIS A 177 -5.15 12.37 4.45
CA HIS A 177 -5.25 13.24 3.29
C HIS A 177 -4.58 14.61 3.48
N ASN A 178 -4.52 15.14 4.71
CA ASN A 178 -3.92 16.45 5.01
C ASN A 178 -2.42 16.51 4.72
N TYR A 179 -1.76 15.35 4.62
CA TYR A 179 -0.34 15.23 4.32
C TYR A 179 -0.09 14.63 2.93
N SER A 180 -1.15 14.20 2.25
CA SER A 180 -1.09 13.71 0.87
C SER A 180 -1.03 14.86 -0.12
N LEU A 181 -0.28 14.65 -1.21
CA LEU A 181 -0.26 15.52 -2.39
C LEU A 181 -1.10 14.93 -3.53
N MET A 182 -1.74 13.78 -3.30
CA MET A 182 -2.77 13.24 -4.19
C MET A 182 -3.90 14.26 -4.33
N ASP A 183 -4.53 14.28 -5.51
CA ASP A 183 -5.76 15.05 -5.72
C ASP A 183 -6.81 14.70 -4.64
N TYR A 184 -7.48 15.71 -4.10
CA TYR A 184 -8.38 15.54 -2.96
C TYR A 184 -9.53 14.60 -3.29
N ASP A 185 -10.16 14.75 -4.45
CA ASP A 185 -11.31 13.93 -4.83
C ASP A 185 -10.88 12.48 -5.07
N ILE A 186 -9.73 12.28 -5.72
CA ILE A 186 -9.13 10.95 -5.88
C ILE A 186 -8.84 10.34 -4.51
N TRP A 187 -8.25 11.08 -3.58
CA TRP A 187 -7.92 10.57 -2.25
C TRP A 187 -9.18 10.14 -1.50
N MET A 188 -10.22 10.97 -1.54
CA MET A 188 -11.46 10.75 -0.80
C MET A 188 -12.31 9.61 -1.41
N THR A 189 -12.29 9.45 -2.72
CA THR A 189 -13.04 8.39 -3.42
C THR A 189 -12.29 7.06 -3.46
N THR A 190 -10.96 7.07 -3.40
CA THR A 190 -10.16 5.84 -3.31
C THR A 190 -10.47 5.15 -1.98
N PRO A 191 -10.91 3.88 -1.95
CA PRO A 191 -11.23 3.19 -0.72
C PRO A 191 -9.99 3.00 0.19
N PHE A 192 -10.22 3.04 1.50
CA PHE A 192 -9.20 2.74 2.53
C PHE A 192 -9.15 1.24 2.88
N ASP A 193 -10.23 0.53 2.59
CA ASP A 193 -10.39 -0.87 2.87
C ASP A 193 -9.93 -1.67 1.67
N THR A 194 -8.84 -2.39 1.86
CA THR A 194 -8.51 -3.49 0.97
C THR A 194 -9.37 -4.71 1.32
N ASN A 195 -10.70 -4.58 1.35
CA ASN A 195 -11.53 -5.76 1.06
C ASN A 195 -10.99 -6.45 -0.21
N VAL A 196 -10.40 -5.67 -1.13
CA VAL A 196 -9.54 -6.10 -2.23
C VAL A 196 -8.38 -7.03 -1.83
N SER A 197 -7.42 -6.59 -1.01
CA SER A 197 -6.23 -7.38 -0.63
C SER A 197 -6.57 -8.50 0.36
N GLU A 198 -7.41 -8.24 1.35
CA GLU A 198 -7.79 -9.25 2.35
C GLU A 198 -8.75 -10.31 1.80
N CYS A 199 -9.75 -9.94 1.00
CA CYS A 199 -10.56 -10.95 0.29
C CYS A 199 -9.73 -11.62 -0.80
N SER A 200 -8.80 -10.95 -1.49
CA SER A 200 -7.87 -11.64 -2.41
C SER A 200 -7.07 -12.69 -1.65
N HIS A 201 -6.43 -12.33 -0.54
CA HIS A 201 -5.71 -13.28 0.31
C HIS A 201 -6.62 -14.42 0.84
N ALA A 202 -7.86 -14.12 1.23
CA ALA A 202 -8.81 -15.14 1.66
C ALA A 202 -9.25 -16.05 0.49
N ASN A 203 -9.49 -15.50 -0.70
CA ASN A 203 -9.88 -16.22 -1.91
C ASN A 203 -8.75 -17.12 -2.40
N VAL A 204 -7.53 -16.58 -2.47
CA VAL A 204 -6.30 -17.33 -2.77
C VAL A 204 -6.12 -18.49 -1.79
N ASN A 205 -6.33 -18.27 -0.49
CA ASN A 205 -6.26 -19.36 0.49
C ASN A 205 -7.38 -20.40 0.31
N ARG A 206 -8.57 -20.01 -0.15
CA ARG A 206 -9.70 -20.92 -0.43
C ARG A 206 -9.47 -21.76 -1.69
N GLU A 207 -8.89 -21.17 -2.72
CA GLU A 207 -8.50 -21.83 -3.95
C GLU A 207 -7.34 -22.83 -3.75
N GLY A 208 -6.54 -22.63 -2.69
CA GLY A 208 -5.59 -23.63 -2.22
C GLY A 208 -4.41 -23.02 -1.47
N THR A 209 -3.91 -23.75 -0.47
CA THR A 209 -2.66 -23.41 0.23
C THR A 209 -1.64 -24.51 0.04
N ARG A 210 -0.35 -24.15 0.06
CA ARG A 210 0.78 -25.08 -0.13
C ARG A 210 0.71 -25.87 -1.44
N LEU A 211 0.26 -25.23 -2.51
CA LEU A 211 0.22 -25.80 -3.83
C LEU A 211 1.63 -25.95 -4.41
N ARG A 212 1.83 -26.90 -5.32
CA ARG A 212 3.03 -26.91 -6.17
C ARG A 212 2.99 -25.67 -7.07
N LEU A 213 4.14 -25.06 -7.36
CA LEU A 213 4.21 -23.83 -8.16
C LEU A 213 3.44 -23.95 -9.48
N LYS A 214 3.62 -25.05 -10.22
CA LYS A 214 2.88 -25.30 -11.47
C LYS A 214 1.37 -25.24 -11.26
N THR A 215 0.86 -25.82 -10.18
CA THR A 215 -0.58 -25.80 -9.86
C THR A 215 -1.04 -24.39 -9.51
N ALA A 216 -0.26 -23.65 -8.71
CA ALA A 216 -0.59 -22.28 -8.33
C ALA A 216 -0.63 -21.31 -9.52
N ILE A 217 0.16 -21.56 -10.57
CA ILE A 217 0.15 -20.74 -11.80
C ILE A 217 -1.13 -20.96 -12.63
N PHE A 218 -1.66 -22.18 -12.65
CA PHE A 218 -2.80 -22.54 -13.51
C PHE A 218 -4.18 -22.45 -12.82
N GLN A 219 -4.23 -22.13 -11.52
CA GLN A 219 -5.45 -21.87 -10.75
C GLN A 219 -5.60 -20.37 -10.51
#